data_AF-A0A2A4C6J0-F1
#
_entry.id   AF-A0A2A4C6J0-F1
#
_cell.length_a   1.000
_cell.length_b   1.000
_cell.length_c   1.000
_cell.angle_alpha   90.00
_cell.angle_beta   90.00
_cell.angle_gamma   90.00
#
_symmetry.space_group_name_H-M   'P 1'
#
loop_
_entity.id
_entity.type
_entity.pdbx_description
1 polymer ?
#
loop_
_entity_poly.entity_id
_entity_poly.type
_entity_poly.pdbx_seq_one_letter_code
_entity_poly.pdbx_strand_id
1 'polypeptide(L)'
;MNTRTKEQIYDEQISPLMTQIIAICKEHKIPILASFFTPGEDDPELAVTTALLGNGFEAPVNFSNALRVLRPELFAGTPLMLRLDHGNGSKTLTAIL
;
A
#
# COMPACT_ATOMS: atom_id res chain seq x y z
N MET A 1 -1.72 31.94 14.90
CA MET A 1 -2.49 30.68 14.98
C MET A 1 -1.54 29.57 14.58
N ASN A 2 -1.31 28.58 15.43
CA ASN A 2 -0.39 27.48 15.15
C ASN A 2 -1.14 26.48 14.25
N THR A 3 -0.98 26.62 12.93
CA THR A 3 -1.67 25.75 11.97
C THR A 3 -1.02 24.37 12.03
N ARG A 4 -1.70 23.40 12.65
CA ARG A 4 -1.23 22.02 12.71
C ARG A 4 -1.25 21.38 11.32
N THR A 5 -0.26 20.55 11.04
CA THR A 5 -0.22 19.76 9.79
C THR A 5 -1.24 18.63 9.83
N LYS A 6 -1.59 18.08 8.67
CA LYS A 6 -2.51 16.93 8.58
C LYS A 6 -1.94 15.68 9.25
N GLU A 7 -0.64 15.49 9.15
CA GLU A 7 0.10 14.43 9.84
C GLU A 7 -0.03 14.56 11.36
N GLN A 8 0.19 15.75 11.93
CA GLN A 8 0.01 16.00 13.37
C GLN A 8 -1.42 15.71 13.84
N ILE A 9 -2.43 16.07 13.04
CA ILE A 9 -3.83 15.74 13.35
C ILE A 9 -4.05 14.23 13.29
N TYR A 10 -3.48 13.54 12.30
CA TYR A 10 -3.57 12.10 12.17
C TYR A 10 -2.94 11.39 13.38
N ASP A 11 -1.73 11.78 13.76
CA ASP A 11 -1.00 11.16 14.87
C ASP A 11 -1.69 11.39 16.21
N GLU A 12 -2.17 12.62 16.49
CA GLU A 12 -2.80 12.94 17.77
C GLU A 12 -4.21 12.36 17.90
N GLN A 13 -5.00 12.35 16.82
CA GLN A 13 -6.44 12.08 16.91
C GLN A 13 -6.88 10.79 16.23
N ILE A 14 -6.25 10.42 15.10
CA ILE A 14 -6.70 9.29 14.28
C ILE A 14 -5.94 8.01 14.64
N SER A 15 -4.62 8.09 14.83
CA SER A 15 -3.76 6.94 15.16
C SER A 15 -4.22 6.16 16.41
N PRO A 16 -4.63 6.81 17.53
CA PRO A 16 -5.17 6.09 18.69
C PRO A 16 -6.49 5.36 18.40
N LEU A 17 -7.34 5.91 17.53
CA LEU A 17 -8.60 5.30 17.13
C LEU A 17 -8.35 4.12 16.17
N MET A 18 -7.44 4.29 15.21
CA MET A 18 -7.04 3.24 14.28
C MET A 18 -6.46 2.04 15.03
N THR A 19 -5.70 2.26 16.10
CA THR A 19 -5.19 1.17 16.95
C THR A 19 -6.33 0.31 17.51
N GLN A 20 -7.41 0.94 17.98
CA GLN A 20 -8.59 0.23 18.50
C GLN A 20 -9.34 -0.50 17.38
N ILE A 21 -9.54 0.16 16.23
CA ILE A 21 -10.18 -0.44 15.05
C ILE A 21 -9.40 -1.67 14.57
N ILE A 22 -8.08 -1.56 14.45
CA ILE A 22 -7.21 -2.67 14.01
C ILE A 22 -7.33 -3.85 14.98
N ALA A 23 -7.39 -3.61 16.29
CA ALA A 23 -7.55 -4.67 17.28
C ALA A 23 -8.86 -5.45 17.07
N ILE A 24 -9.98 -4.73 16.96
CA ILE A 24 -11.32 -5.32 16.72
C ILE A 24 -11.35 -6.10 15.40
N CYS A 25 -10.82 -5.51 14.33
CA CYS A 25 -10.79 -6.17 13.04
C CYS A 25 -9.93 -7.45 13.07
N LYS A 26 -8.81 -7.44 13.80
CA LYS A 26 -7.98 -8.63 14.00
C LYS A 26 -8.70 -9.73 14.78
N GLU A 27 -9.40 -9.37 15.85
CA GLU A 27 -10.15 -10.29 16.69
C GLU A 27 -11.26 -11.00 15.90
N HIS A 28 -12.04 -10.24 15.12
CA HIS A 28 -13.19 -10.76 14.40
C HIS A 28 -12.91 -11.13 12.94
N LYS A 29 -11.64 -11.12 12.50
CA LYS A 29 -11.23 -11.43 11.12
C LYS A 29 -11.94 -10.57 10.07
N ILE A 30 -12.17 -9.30 10.39
CA ILE A 30 -12.82 -8.35 9.49
C ILE A 30 -11.74 -7.72 8.59
N PRO A 31 -11.83 -7.88 7.26
CA PRO A 31 -10.88 -7.25 6.34
C PRO A 31 -11.04 -5.73 6.33
N ILE A 32 -9.93 -5.01 6.29
CA ILE A 32 -9.92 -3.55 6.27
C ILE A 32 -8.92 -3.05 5.23
N LEU A 33 -9.29 -1.98 4.55
CA LEU A 33 -8.39 -1.12 3.80
C LEU A 33 -8.74 0.33 4.14
N ALA A 34 -7.82 1.05 4.76
CA ALA A 34 -7.98 2.46 5.11
C ALA A 34 -6.73 3.22 4.71
N SER A 35 -6.87 4.30 3.95
CA SER A 35 -5.76 5.16 3.55
C SER A 35 -6.10 6.61 3.81
N PHE A 36 -5.19 7.32 4.46
CA PHE A 36 -5.36 8.73 4.84
C PHE A 36 -4.27 9.55 4.19
N PHE A 37 -4.67 10.58 3.43
CA PHE A 37 -3.74 11.48 2.77
C PHE A 37 -3.33 12.61 3.72
N THR A 38 -2.09 12.56 4.19
CA THR A 38 -1.54 13.41 5.25
C THR A 38 -0.29 14.15 4.76
N PRO A 39 -0.38 14.94 3.68
CA PRO A 39 0.79 15.63 3.12
C PRO A 39 1.44 16.53 4.16
N GLY A 40 2.76 16.45 4.24
CA GLY A 40 3.64 17.29 5.06
C GLY A 40 4.49 18.21 4.20
N GLU A 41 5.30 19.06 4.85
CA GLU A 41 6.27 19.91 4.14
C GLU A 41 7.42 19.09 3.53
N ASP A 42 7.84 18.02 4.21
CA ASP A 42 8.91 17.13 3.77
C ASP A 42 8.44 16.06 2.77
N ASP A 43 7.16 15.69 2.82
CA ASP A 43 6.56 14.70 1.91
C ASP A 43 5.14 15.15 1.49
N PRO A 44 5.01 15.78 0.30
CA PRO A 44 3.73 16.25 -0.20
C PRO A 44 2.79 15.13 -0.68
N GLU A 45 3.28 13.89 -0.79
CA GLU A 45 2.48 12.73 -1.20
C GLU A 45 2.22 11.75 -0.05
N LEU A 46 2.63 12.11 1.18
CA LEU A 46 2.51 11.24 2.35
C LEU A 46 1.08 10.72 2.54
N ALA A 47 0.98 9.39 2.58
CA ALA A 47 -0.26 8.70 2.87
C ALA A 47 -0.03 7.56 3.87
N VAL A 48 -0.87 7.49 4.89
CA VAL A 48 -0.86 6.41 5.87
C VAL A 48 -1.91 5.38 5.48
N THR A 49 -1.46 4.19 5.05
CA THR A 49 -2.33 3.09 4.63
C THR A 49 -2.26 1.91 5.58
N THR A 50 -3.41 1.46 6.07
CA THR A 50 -3.59 0.21 6.81
C THR A 50 -4.35 -0.79 5.93
N ALA A 51 -3.83 -2.00 5.79
CA ALA A 51 -4.49 -3.08 5.06
C ALA A 51 -4.41 -4.41 5.83
N LEU A 52 -5.57 -5.02 6.09
CA LEU A 52 -5.72 -6.38 6.61
C LEU A 52 -6.46 -7.22 5.57
N LEU A 53 -5.74 -7.62 4.52
CA LEU A 53 -6.27 -8.35 3.36
C LEU A 53 -5.42 -9.62 3.17
N GLY A 54 -5.94 -10.81 3.50
CA GLY A 54 -5.19 -12.08 3.47
C GLY A 54 -4.91 -12.69 4.85
N ASN A 55 -4.25 -13.87 4.93
CA ASN A 55 -3.96 -14.58 6.20
C ASN A 55 -5.19 -14.81 7.10
N GLY A 56 -6.32 -15.21 6.51
CA GLY A 56 -7.59 -15.44 7.22
C GLY A 56 -8.51 -14.22 7.28
N PHE A 57 -8.18 -13.14 6.57
CA PHE A 57 -9.05 -11.99 6.31
C PHE A 57 -9.52 -12.07 4.86
N GLU A 58 -10.64 -12.75 4.63
CA GLU A 58 -11.23 -12.90 3.29
C GLU A 58 -11.83 -11.58 2.83
N ALA A 59 -11.02 -10.80 2.12
CA ALA A 59 -11.44 -9.54 1.55
C ALA A 59 -12.03 -9.73 0.15
N PRO A 60 -13.08 -8.97 -0.21
CA PRO A 60 -13.52 -8.84 -1.59
C PRO A 60 -12.39 -8.40 -2.53
N VAL A 61 -12.39 -8.90 -3.77
CA VAL A 61 -11.33 -8.64 -4.76
C VAL A 61 -11.08 -7.15 -5.01
N ASN A 62 -12.11 -6.30 -4.89
CA ASN A 62 -11.98 -4.86 -5.07
C ASN A 62 -11.10 -4.21 -4.00
N PHE A 63 -10.97 -4.78 -2.80
CA PHE A 63 -10.06 -4.28 -1.77
C PHE A 63 -8.61 -4.54 -2.16
N SER A 64 -8.29 -5.74 -2.65
CA SER A 64 -6.95 -6.06 -3.17
C SER A 64 -6.60 -5.19 -4.38
N ASN A 65 -7.56 -4.96 -5.28
CA ASN A 65 -7.37 -4.05 -6.42
C ASN A 65 -7.15 -2.60 -5.95
N ALA A 66 -7.91 -2.13 -4.98
CA ALA A 66 -7.73 -0.78 -4.41
C ALA A 66 -6.37 -0.64 -3.74
N LEU A 67 -5.91 -1.63 -2.96
CA LEU A 67 -4.58 -1.62 -2.37
C LEU A 67 -3.47 -1.55 -3.43
N ARG A 68 -3.66 -2.23 -4.57
CA ARG A 68 -2.71 -2.16 -5.71
C ARG A 68 -2.64 -0.78 -6.35
N VAL A 69 -3.76 -0.06 -6.39
CA VAL A 69 -3.81 1.32 -6.90
C VAL A 69 -3.21 2.29 -5.88
N LEU A 70 -3.50 2.10 -4.59
CA LEU A 70 -3.05 2.99 -3.52
C LEU A 70 -1.56 2.83 -3.21
N ARG A 71 -1.04 1.60 -3.28
CA ARG A 71 0.33 1.22 -2.89
C ARG A 71 0.97 0.34 -3.98
N PRO A 72 1.14 0.85 -5.21
CA PRO A 72 1.66 0.07 -6.33
C PRO A 72 3.04 -0.54 -6.05
N GLU A 73 3.86 0.11 -5.22
CA GLU A 73 5.19 -0.35 -4.82
C GLU A 73 5.18 -1.63 -3.98
N LEU A 74 4.07 -1.96 -3.30
CA LEU A 74 3.93 -3.25 -2.61
C LEU A 74 3.74 -4.42 -3.59
N PHE A 75 3.37 -4.12 -4.84
CA PHE A 75 3.09 -5.10 -5.90
C PHE A 75 4.01 -4.95 -7.11
N ALA A 76 4.86 -3.94 -7.11
CA ALA A 76 5.98 -3.81 -8.03
C ALA A 76 7.00 -4.88 -7.66
N GLY A 77 6.69 -6.13 -8.01
CA GLY A 77 7.66 -7.21 -7.97
C GLY A 77 8.88 -6.83 -8.80
N THR A 78 10.04 -7.39 -8.46
CA THR A 78 11.22 -7.28 -9.32
C THR A 78 10.82 -7.75 -10.72
N PRO A 79 11.00 -6.94 -11.77
CA PRO A 79 10.62 -7.34 -13.12
C PRO A 79 11.28 -8.66 -13.48
N LEU A 80 10.52 -9.55 -14.12
CA LEU A 80 11.11 -10.75 -14.68
C LEU A 80 11.91 -10.34 -15.92
N MET A 81 13.22 -10.51 -15.84
CA MET A 81 14.14 -10.22 -16.94
C MET A 81 14.39 -11.49 -17.74
N LEU A 82 13.84 -11.55 -18.95
CA LEU A 82 14.10 -12.63 -19.90
C LEU A 82 15.20 -12.20 -20.88
N ARG A 83 16.25 -13.01 -20.99
CA ARG A 83 17.31 -12.84 -21.99
C ARG A 83 17.26 -14.00 -22.99
N LEU A 84 17.16 -13.66 -24.27
CA LEU A 84 17.24 -14.62 -25.37
C LEU A 84 18.52 -14.35 -26.17
N ASP A 85 19.36 -15.36 -26.28
CA ASP A 85 20.55 -15.37 -27.13
C ASP A 85 20.23 -16.08 -28.45
N HIS A 86 20.34 -15.38 -29.57
CA HIS A 86 20.08 -15.93 -30.90
C HIS A 86 21.36 -16.52 -31.49
N GLY A 87 21.23 -17.57 -32.30
CA GLY A 87 22.37 -18.23 -32.96
C GLY A 87 23.15 -17.33 -33.94
N ASN A 88 22.57 -16.20 -34.36
CA ASN A 88 23.22 -15.17 -35.18
C ASN A 88 24.01 -14.13 -34.35
N GLY A 89 24.15 -14.34 -33.04
CA GLY A 89 24.87 -13.46 -32.11
C GLY A 89 24.05 -12.28 -31.59
N SER A 90 22.82 -12.06 -32.08
CA SER A 90 21.93 -11.03 -31.53
C SER A 90 21.34 -11.44 -30.19
N LYS A 91 20.93 -10.44 -29.39
CA LYS A 91 20.37 -10.65 -28.05
C LYS A 91 19.07 -9.87 -27.92
N THR A 92 18.06 -10.51 -27.35
CA THR A 92 16.79 -9.86 -26.98
C THR A 92 16.67 -9.84 -25.47
N LEU A 93 16.38 -8.68 -24.90
CA LEU A 93 15.97 -8.52 -23.51
C LEU A 93 14.49 -8.16 -23.47
N THR A 94 13.72 -8.85 -22.63
CA THR A 94 12.31 -8.55 -22.37
C THR A 94 12.11 -8.41 -20.87
N ALA A 95 11.55 -7.27 -20.45
CA ALA A 95 11.11 -7.06 -19.09
C ALA A 95 9.59 -7.30 -19.02
N ILE A 96 9.17 -8.14 -18.08
CA ILE A 96 7.76 -8.29 -17.71
C ILE A 96 7.56 -7.56 -16.39
N LEU A 97 6.71 -6.53 -16.42
CA LEU A 97 6.34 -5.66 -15.30
C LEU A 97 5.09 -6.18 -14.59
#